data_AF-A0A9W9ZHI9-F1
#
_entry.id   AF-A0A9W9ZHI9-F1
#
_cell.length_a   1.000
_cell.length_b   1.000
_cell.length_c   1.000
_cell.angle_alpha   90.00
_cell.angle_beta   90.00
_cell.angle_gamma   90.00
#
_symmetry.space_group_name_H-M   'P 1'
#
loop_
_entity.id
_entity.type
_entity.pdbx_description
1 polymer ?
#
loop_
_entity_poly.entity_id
_entity_poly.type
_entity_poly.pdbx_seq_one_letter_code
_entity_poly.pdbx_strand_id
1 'polypeptide(L)'
;MEWQEAARWIKFEENVEDSNRWGKPNVASLTFHSLLELRKGLEKGTVLLDLEKLDLPSIAEAVVDNMVITDKLSQTDSNKVLAALLLRHRHQTSAVSNRNGGHLHTTFWLWQGRTPNFNGSRRF
;
A
#
# COMPACT_ATOMS: atom_id res chain seq x y z
N MET A 1 6.93 7.60 20.19
CA MET A 1 6.43 7.68 18.80
C MET A 1 6.17 6.28 18.30
N GLU A 2 5.23 6.11 17.39
CA GLU A 2 4.92 4.83 16.75
C GLU A 2 4.30 5.08 15.37
N TRP A 3 4.41 4.10 14.47
CA TRP A 3 3.70 4.14 13.20
C TRP A 3 2.23 3.81 13.43
N GLN A 4 1.36 4.61 12.83
CA GLN A 4 -0.08 4.41 12.91
C GLN A 4 -0.64 4.29 11.50
N GLU A 5 -1.47 3.28 11.29
CA GLU A 5 -2.19 3.13 10.03
C GLU A 5 -3.16 4.29 9.82
N ALA A 6 -3.08 4.95 8.68
CA ALA A 6 -3.90 6.12 8.34
C ALA A 6 -4.93 5.83 7.23
N ALA A 7 -4.65 4.87 6.35
CA ALA A 7 -5.51 4.52 5.23
C ALA A 7 -5.17 3.12 4.68
N ARG A 8 -6.09 2.53 3.94
CA ARG A 8 -5.89 1.29 3.17
C ARG A 8 -6.57 1.35 1.81
N TRP A 9 -6.05 0.55 0.87
CA TRP A 9 -6.60 0.41 -0.48
C TRP A 9 -6.92 -1.05 -0.80
N ILE A 10 -8.21 -1.37 -0.93
CA ILE A 10 -8.70 -2.67 -1.40
C ILE A 10 -9.81 -2.40 -2.44
N LYS A 11 -9.41 -2.20 -3.69
CA LYS A 11 -10.23 -1.63 -4.79
C LYS A 11 -10.64 -0.16 -4.56
N PHE A 12 -11.14 0.15 -3.36
CA PHE A 12 -11.49 1.48 -2.89
C PHE A 12 -10.56 1.92 -1.75
N GLU A 13 -10.44 3.22 -1.55
CA GLU A 13 -9.73 3.84 -0.42
C GLU A 13 -10.65 3.92 0.81
N GLU A 14 -10.10 3.61 1.98
CA GLU A 14 -10.70 3.84 3.29
C GLU A 14 -9.66 4.52 4.20
N ASN A 15 -10.01 5.65 4.81
CA ASN A 15 -9.16 6.36 5.77
C ASN A 15 -9.58 6.03 7.20
N VAL A 16 -8.65 6.13 8.14
CA VAL A 16 -8.95 6.06 9.58
C VAL A 16 -9.50 7.42 10.02
N GLU A 17 -10.72 7.41 10.56
CA GLU A 17 -11.36 8.60 11.13
C GLU A 17 -10.85 8.89 12.54
N ASP A 18 -11.09 10.10 13.06
CA ASP A 18 -10.76 10.50 14.44
C ASP A 18 -11.35 9.56 15.50
N SER A 19 -12.42 8.82 15.15
CA SER A 19 -13.04 7.81 15.99
C SER A 19 -12.24 6.50 16.11
N ASN A 20 -11.04 6.42 15.51
CA ASN A 20 -10.26 5.20 15.30
C ASN A 20 -11.12 4.09 14.66
N ARG A 21 -11.87 4.45 13.60
CA ARG A 21 -12.66 3.52 12.80
C ARG A 21 -12.37 3.75 11.32
N TRP A 22 -12.60 2.72 10.52
CA TRP A 22 -12.56 2.85 9.07
C TRP A 22 -13.72 3.69 8.57
N GLY A 23 -13.41 4.71 7.77
CA GLY A 23 -14.40 5.49 7.04
C GLY A 23 -15.01 4.72 5.87
N LYS A 24 -15.91 5.38 5.14
CA LYS A 24 -16.61 4.75 4.01
C LYS A 24 -15.65 4.50 2.82
N PRO A 25 -15.71 3.32 2.16
CA PRO A 25 -14.94 3.06 0.96
C PRO A 25 -15.32 4.04 -0.16
N ASN A 26 -14.32 4.66 -0.78
CA ASN A 26 -14.48 5.64 -1.85
C ASN A 26 -13.39 5.53 -2.92
N VAL A 27 -13.58 6.20 -4.07
CA VAL A 27 -12.57 6.25 -5.13
C VAL A 27 -11.54 7.32 -4.76
N ALA A 28 -10.27 6.93 -4.68
CA ALA A 28 -9.18 7.81 -4.34
C ALA A 28 -9.11 9.03 -5.28
N SER A 29 -8.94 10.22 -4.71
CA SER A 29 -8.72 11.45 -5.44
C SER A 29 -7.42 12.09 -4.98
N LEU A 30 -6.43 12.15 -5.86
CA LEU A 30 -5.12 12.72 -5.58
C LEU A 30 -5.04 14.16 -6.04
N THR A 31 -4.27 14.98 -5.34
CA THR A 31 -4.00 16.35 -5.77
C THR A 31 -2.91 16.36 -6.85
N PHE A 32 -2.94 17.35 -7.74
CA PHE A 32 -1.89 17.49 -8.75
C PHE A 32 -0.50 17.67 -8.12
N HIS A 33 -0.43 18.38 -6.98
CA HIS A 33 0.82 18.60 -6.27
C HIS A 33 1.41 17.29 -5.74
N SER A 34 0.60 16.41 -5.15
CA SER A 34 1.12 15.12 -4.66
C SER A 34 1.65 14.23 -5.78
N LEU A 35 1.02 14.27 -6.96
CA LEU A 35 1.51 13.56 -8.15
C LEU A 35 2.86 14.10 -8.65
N LEU A 36 3.07 15.42 -8.62
CA LEU A 36 4.33 16.03 -9.01
C LEU A 36 5.46 15.66 -8.03
N GLU A 37 5.20 15.71 -6.72
CA GLU A 37 6.17 15.29 -5.71
C GLU A 37 6.48 13.79 -5.78
N LEU A 38 5.47 12.95 -6.03
CA LEU A 38 5.69 11.51 -6.26
C LEU A 38 6.63 11.27 -7.45
N ARG A 39 6.41 11.95 -8.58
CA ARG A 39 7.30 11.84 -9.75
C ARG A 39 8.74 12.20 -9.40
N LYS A 40 8.97 13.32 -8.70
CA LYS A 40 10.31 13.71 -8.24
C LYS A 40 10.92 12.66 -7.31
N GLY A 41 10.10 12.11 -6.42
CA GLY A 41 10.49 11.04 -5.50
C GLY A 41 10.91 9.76 -6.23
N LEU A 42 10.25 9.38 -7.32
CA LEU A 42 10.63 8.22 -8.13
C LEU A 42 11.87 8.50 -8.99
N GLU A 43 12.01 9.70 -9.54
CA GLU A 43 13.16 10.07 -10.37
C GLU A 43 14.47 10.19 -9.57
N LYS A 44 14.40 10.64 -8.32
CA LYS A 44 15.57 10.93 -7.48
C LYS A 44 15.66 10.11 -6.21
N GLY A 45 14.69 9.27 -5.91
CA GLY A 45 14.64 8.46 -4.70
C GLY A 45 15.58 7.26 -4.74
N THR A 46 15.61 6.52 -3.65
CA THR A 46 16.27 5.22 -3.57
C THR A 46 15.32 4.14 -4.08
N VAL A 47 15.78 3.32 -5.01
CA VAL A 47 15.02 2.20 -5.58
C VAL A 47 15.86 0.94 -5.48
N LEU A 48 15.38 -0.03 -4.70
CA LEU A 48 15.99 -1.36 -4.54
C LEU A 48 14.99 -2.40 -5.05
N LEU A 49 15.24 -2.93 -6.26
CA LEU A 49 14.45 -4.02 -6.85
C LEU A 49 15.12 -5.35 -6.54
N ASP A 50 14.32 -6.41 -6.48
CA ASP A 50 14.78 -7.80 -6.26
C ASP A 50 15.66 -7.96 -5.00
N LEU A 51 15.35 -7.21 -3.95
CA LEU A 51 16.04 -7.29 -2.67
C LEU A 51 15.76 -8.65 -1.99
N GLU A 52 16.81 -9.44 -1.77
CA GLU A 52 16.75 -10.76 -1.14
C GLU A 52 16.62 -10.70 0.40
N LYS A 53 15.72 -9.84 0.90
CA LYS A 53 15.45 -9.67 2.34
C LYS A 53 13.95 -9.72 2.59
N LEU A 54 13.52 -10.42 3.63
CA LEU A 54 12.11 -10.70 3.89
C LEU A 54 11.58 -10.10 5.20
N ASP A 55 12.49 -9.74 6.12
CA ASP A 55 12.15 -9.14 7.40
C ASP A 55 12.34 -7.61 7.37
N LEU A 56 11.46 -6.91 8.09
CA LEU A 56 11.46 -5.44 8.15
C LEU A 56 12.80 -4.84 8.61
N PRO A 57 13.47 -5.36 9.68
CA PRO A 57 14.77 -4.85 10.10
C PRO A 57 15.82 -4.89 8.98
N SER A 58 16.00 -6.05 8.34
CA SER A 58 17.01 -6.21 7.30
C SER A 58 16.70 -5.34 6.08
N ILE A 59 15.42 -5.20 5.71
CA ILE A 59 15.00 -4.31 4.61
C ILE A 59 15.29 -2.85 4.96
N ALA A 60 14.95 -2.40 6.18
CA ALA A 60 15.17 -1.03 6.62
C ALA A 60 16.66 -0.67 6.63
N GLU A 61 17.52 -1.56 7.11
CA GLU A 61 18.98 -1.40 7.04
C GLU A 61 19.46 -1.23 5.60
N ALA A 62 19.03 -2.12 4.67
CA ALA A 62 19.45 -2.03 3.26
C ALA A 62 19.03 -0.70 2.61
N VAL A 63 17.84 -0.21 2.93
CA VAL A 63 17.34 1.08 2.43
C VAL A 63 18.17 2.23 2.99
N VAL A 64 18.41 2.26 4.29
CA VAL A 64 19.21 3.32 4.95
C VAL A 64 20.64 3.33 4.44
N ASP A 65 21.29 2.17 4.33
CA ASP A 65 22.64 2.04 3.80
C ASP A 65 22.72 2.57 2.36
N ASN A 66 21.76 2.22 1.51
CA ASN A 66 21.74 2.73 0.14
C ASN A 66 21.49 4.24 0.09
N MET A 67 20.64 4.80 0.97
CA MET A 67 20.44 6.24 1.07
C MET A 67 21.71 6.99 1.49
N VAL A 68 22.54 6.38 2.34
CA VAL A 68 23.86 6.94 2.70
C VAL A 68 24.83 6.84 1.53
N ILE A 69 24.94 5.68 0.87
CA ILE A 69 25.83 5.46 -0.28
C ILE A 69 25.52 6.42 -1.44
N THR A 70 24.25 6.78 -1.60
CA THR A 70 23.78 7.69 -2.67
C THR A 70 23.70 9.16 -2.23
N ASP A 71 24.30 9.49 -1.07
CA ASP A 71 24.35 10.84 -0.49
C ASP A 71 22.96 11.49 -0.28
N LYS A 72 21.90 10.69 -0.17
CA LYS A 72 20.54 11.16 0.16
C LYS A 72 20.35 11.35 1.67
N LEU A 73 21.15 10.66 2.46
CA LEU A 73 21.10 10.69 3.92
C LEU A 73 22.51 10.82 4.50
N SER A 74 22.66 11.69 5.51
CA SER A 74 23.94 11.82 6.21
C SER A 74 24.21 10.57 7.07
N GLN A 75 25.49 10.19 7.21
CA GLN A 75 25.88 9.11 8.11
C GLN A 75 25.40 9.37 9.55
N THR A 76 25.40 10.62 10.00
CA THR A 76 24.98 11.02 11.35
C THR A 76 23.50 10.77 11.60
N ASP A 77 22.65 10.88 10.57
CA ASP A 77 21.20 10.71 10.70
C ASP A 77 20.72 9.30 10.36
N SER A 78 21.57 8.47 9.74
CA SER A 78 21.28 7.05 9.42
C SER A 78 20.66 6.29 10.59
N ASN A 79 21.29 6.34 11.78
CA ASN A 79 20.82 5.67 12.99
C ASN A 79 19.44 6.16 13.45
N LYS A 80 19.16 7.46 13.30
CA LYS A 80 17.87 8.04 13.70
C LYS A 80 16.76 7.59 12.75
N VAL A 81 17.04 7.57 11.44
CA VAL A 81 16.10 7.10 10.43
C VAL A 81 15.83 5.60 10.61
N LEU A 82 16.87 4.79 10.80
CA LEU A 82 16.73 3.36 11.06
C LEU A 82 15.88 3.11 12.31
N ALA A 83 16.19 3.79 13.42
CA ALA A 83 15.41 3.68 14.65
C ALA A 83 13.93 4.09 14.44
N ALA A 84 13.67 5.13 13.64
CA ALA A 84 12.31 5.56 13.32
C ALA A 84 11.55 4.52 12.49
N LEU A 85 12.17 3.91 11.48
CA LEU A 85 11.57 2.86 10.64
C LEU A 85 11.17 1.61 11.46
N LEU A 86 11.93 1.31 12.50
CA LEU A 86 11.73 0.14 13.38
C LEU A 86 10.86 0.40 14.61
N LEU A 87 10.28 1.60 14.74
CA LEU A 87 9.26 1.86 15.76
C LEU A 87 8.08 0.88 15.59
N ARG A 88 7.39 0.59 16.69
CA ARG A 88 6.19 -0.25 16.69
C ARG A 88 5.17 0.25 15.65
N HIS A 89 4.57 -0.68 14.90
CA HIS A 89 3.48 -0.41 13.97
C HIS A 89 2.14 -0.76 14.61
N ARG A 90 1.24 0.22 14.69
CA ARG A 90 -0.13 0.07 15.21
C ARG A 90 -1.11 0.04 14.05
N HIS A 91 -1.72 -1.13 13.84
CA HIS A 91 -2.73 -1.35 12.81
C HIS A 91 -4.14 -1.19 13.36
N GLN A 92 -5.05 -0.75 12.50
CA GLN A 92 -6.47 -0.69 12.82
C GLN A 92 -7.06 -2.10 12.70
N THR A 93 -7.48 -2.67 13.82
CA THR A 93 -8.16 -3.96 13.80
C THR A 93 -9.49 -3.79 13.07
N SER A 94 -9.68 -4.56 12.00
CA SER A 94 -10.97 -4.59 11.31
C SER A 94 -11.98 -5.21 12.27
N ALA A 95 -12.92 -4.41 12.80
CA ALA A 95 -14.15 -4.98 13.29
C ALA A 95 -14.80 -5.65 12.08
N VAL A 96 -14.80 -6.98 12.04
CA VAL A 96 -15.54 -7.73 11.03
C VAL A 96 -17.00 -7.34 11.21
N SER A 97 -17.47 -6.37 10.43
CA SER A 97 -18.88 -6.04 10.39
C SER A 97 -19.56 -7.21 9.69
N ASN A 98 -20.06 -8.17 10.47
CA ASN A 98 -21.00 -9.17 10.00
C ASN A 98 -22.30 -8.45 9.62
N ARG A 99 -22.32 -7.82 8.44
CA ARG A 99 -23.52 -7.24 7.83
C ARG A 99 -24.14 -8.30 6.92
N ASN A 100 -24.63 -9.38 7.52
CA ASN A 100 -25.69 -10.15 6.91
C ASN A 100 -26.98 -9.32 6.98
N GLY A 101 -27.51 -8.93 5.82
CA GLY A 101 -28.86 -8.39 5.70
C GLY A 101 -28.96 -7.12 4.83
N GLY A 102 -28.92 -7.29 3.52
CA GLY A 102 -29.29 -6.25 2.57
C GLY A 102 -29.13 -6.73 1.14
N HIS A 103 -30.25 -7.06 0.49
CA HIS A 103 -30.36 -7.50 -0.91
C HIS A 103 -29.37 -6.81 -1.85
N LEU A 104 -28.41 -7.57 -2.39
CA LEU A 104 -27.61 -7.13 -3.52
C LEU A 104 -28.03 -7.91 -4.77
N HIS A 105 -28.63 -7.13 -5.67
CA HIS A 105 -28.79 -7.34 -7.09
C HIS A 105 -27.77 -8.31 -7.71
N THR A 106 -28.28 -9.38 -8.32
CA THR A 106 -27.59 -10.56 -8.86
C THR A 106 -26.76 -10.32 -10.12
N THR A 107 -26.05 -9.20 -10.27
CA THR A 107 -25.20 -8.95 -11.44
C THR A 107 -23.72 -8.71 -11.17
N PHE A 108 -23.25 -8.80 -9.92
CA PHE A 108 -21.84 -8.51 -9.59
C PHE A 108 -20.94 -9.74 -9.33
N TRP A 109 -21.44 -10.96 -9.53
CA TRP A 109 -20.68 -12.21 -9.34
C TRP A 109 -20.12 -12.82 -10.63
N LEU A 110 -19.73 -12.00 -11.60
CA LEU A 110 -19.14 -12.47 -12.87
C LEU A 110 -17.75 -11.87 -13.11
N TRP A 111 -16.87 -11.95 -12.11
CA TRP A 111 -15.43 -11.83 -12.33
C TRP A 111 -14.62 -12.62 -11.28
N GLN A 112 -14.78 -13.94 -11.29
CA GLN A 112 -13.71 -14.84 -10.86
C GLN A 112 -13.59 -15.96 -11.90
N GLY A 113 -12.51 -15.90 -12.68
CA GLY A 113 -11.83 -17.06 -13.26
C GLY A 113 -12.62 -18.01 -14.19
N ARG A 114 -12.96 -17.57 -15.40
CA ARG A 114 -13.04 -18.50 -16.55
C ARG A 114 -12.12 -18.05 -17.66
N THR A 115 -11.08 -18.83 -17.89
CA THR A 115 -10.35 -18.84 -19.16
C THR A 115 -11.32 -19.25 -20.28
N PRO A 116 -11.37 -18.55 -21.43
CA PRO A 116 -12.15 -19.01 -22.55
C PRO A 116 -11.38 -20.12 -23.26
N ASN A 117 -11.88 -21.36 -23.20
CA ASN A 117 -11.52 -22.38 -24.17
C ASN A 117 -12.08 -21.94 -25.53
N PHE A 118 -11.20 -21.49 -26.42
CA PHE A 118 -11.50 -21.35 -27.83
C PHE A 118 -11.63 -22.75 -28.43
N ASN A 119 -12.86 -23.22 -28.66
CA ASN A 119 -13.10 -24.29 -29.61
C ASN A 119 -13.93 -23.74 -30.76
N GLY A 120 -13.31 -23.71 -31.94
CA GLY A 120 -13.92 -23.22 -33.16
C GLY A 120 -15.07 -24.13 -33.59
N SER A 121 -16.17 -23.50 -34.01
CA SER A 121 -17.01 -24.11 -35.02
C SER A 121 -17.61 -23.03 -35.91
N ARG A 122 -17.16 -23.06 -37.17
CA ARG A 122 -17.81 -22.40 -38.30
C ARG A 122 -19.24 -22.92 -38.41
N ARG A 123 -20.18 -22.05 -38.78
CA ARG A 123 -20.97 -22.18 -40.01
C ARG A 123 -21.90 -20.97 -40.19
N PHE A 124 -21.74 -20.39 -41.37
CA PHE A 124 -22.57 -19.45 -42.15
C PHE A 124 -23.44 -18.45 -41.41
#